data_AF-A0A1I0J1Y4-F1
#
_entry.id   AF-A0A1I0J1Y4-F1
#
_cell.length_a   1.000
_cell.length_b   1.000
_cell.length_c   1.000
_cell.angle_alpha   90.00
_cell.angle_beta   90.00
_cell.angle_gamma   90.00
#
_symmetry.space_group_name_H-M   'P 1'
#
loop_
_entity.id
_entity.type
_entity.pdbx_description
1 polymer ?
#
loop_
_entity_poly.entity_id
_entity_poly.type
_entity_poly.pdbx_seq_one_letter_code
_entity_poly.pdbx_strand_id
1 'polypeptide(L)' 'RTVEHPFGTLKQWMGATHFLTRRLDGVSAEMSLNVLAYNMKRVMKILGTSSLMKALSA' A
#
# COMPACT_ATOMS: atom_id res chain seq x y z
N ARG A 1 -3.55 -6.78 17.68
CA ARG A 1 -4.19 -5.79 16.77
C ARG A 1 -4.65 -6.56 15.54
N THR A 2 -5.95 -6.58 15.24
CA THR A 2 -6.50 -7.28 14.08
C THR A 2 -6.06 -6.62 12.77
N VAL A 3 -5.69 -7.43 11.78
CA VAL A 3 -5.28 -6.98 10.43
C VAL A 3 -6.45 -6.44 9.61
N GLU A 4 -7.68 -6.65 10.08
CA GLU A 4 -8.93 -6.14 9.52
C GLU A 4 -8.89 -4.64 9.21
N HIS A 5 -8.35 -3.83 10.13
CA HIS A 5 -8.34 -2.38 9.95
C HIS A 5 -7.44 -1.94 8.77
N PRO A 6 -6.18 -2.39 8.64
CA PRO A 6 -5.38 -2.21 7.43
C PRO A 6 -6.07 -2.66 6.14
N PHE A 7 -6.69 -3.84 6.14
CA PHE A 7 -7.38 -4.36 4.95
C PHE A 7 -8.61 -3.53 4.59
N GLY A 8 -9.35 -3.03 5.58
CA GLY A 8 -10.49 -2.13 5.37
C GLY A 8 -10.05 -0.82 4.71
N THR A 9 -8.96 -0.19 5.19
CA THR A 9 -8.42 1.03 4.57
C THR A 9 -7.94 0.78 3.14
N LEU A 10 -7.20 -0.31 2.90
CA LEU A 10 -6.72 -0.66 1.57
C LEU A 10 -7.87 -0.84 0.57
N LYS A 11 -8.89 -1.62 0.94
CA LYS A 11 -10.08 -1.83 0.10
C LYS A 11 -10.83 -0.53 -0.17
N GLN A 12 -10.96 0.34 0.83
CA GLN A 12 -11.60 1.64 0.66
C GLN A 12 -10.83 2.51 -0.36
N TRP A 13 -9.49 2.50 -0.32
CA TRP A 13 -8.65 3.28 -1.23
C TRP A 13 -8.64 2.75 -2.66
N MET A 14 -8.74 1.43 -2.83
CA MET A 14 -8.88 0.80 -4.14
C MET A 14 -10.20 1.18 -4.83
N GLY A 15 -11.18 1.67 -4.07
CA GLY A 15 -12.51 1.99 -4.57
C GLY A 15 -13.38 0.76 -4.78
N ALA A 16 -14.59 0.98 -5.28
CA ALA A 16 -15.55 -0.08 -5.61
C ALA A 16 -15.46 -0.56 -7.07
N THR A 17 -14.46 -0.10 -7.81
CA THR A 17 -14.26 -0.41 -9.23
C THR A 17 -13.43 -1.67 -9.43
N HIS A 18 -13.50 -2.27 -10.61
CA HIS A 18 -12.67 -3.41 -10.97
C HIS A 18 -11.19 -3.02 -11.11
N PHE A 19 -10.32 -4.01 -10.95
CA PHE A 19 -8.90 -3.89 -11.32
C PHE A 19 -8.77 -3.42 -12.77
N LEU A 20 -7.81 -2.55 -13.02
CA LEU A 20 -7.53 -2.00 -14.35
C LEU A 20 -6.88 -3.05 -15.26
N THR A 21 -6.10 -3.94 -14.65
CA THR A 21 -5.35 -4.98 -15.35
C THR A 21 -6.15 -6.28 -15.50
N ARG A 22 -5.77 -7.09 -16.48
CA ARG A 22 -6.35 -8.42 -16.73
C ARG A 22 -5.32 -9.51 -16.46
N ARG A 23 -5.81 -10.73 -16.18
CA ARG A 23 -5.02 -11.92 -15.82
C ARG A 23 -4.33 -11.77 -14.46
N LEU A 24 -3.96 -12.90 -13.86
CA LEU A 24 -3.46 -12.93 -12.47
C LEU A 24 -2.15 -12.12 -12.30
N ASP A 25 -1.26 -12.14 -13.29
CA ASP A 25 0.01 -11.42 -13.20
C ASP A 25 -0.22 -9.90 -13.14
N GLY A 26 -1.13 -9.37 -13.97
CA GLY A 26 -1.49 -7.95 -13.93
C GLY A 26 -2.17 -7.57 -12.62
N VAL A 27 -3.20 -8.34 -12.22
CA VAL A 27 -3.97 -8.07 -11.00
C VAL A 27 -3.09 -8.16 -9.76
N SER A 28 -2.15 -9.11 -9.72
CA SER A 28 -1.21 -9.24 -8.60
C SER A 28 -0.23 -8.08 -8.53
N ALA A 29 0.23 -7.54 -9.66
CA ALA A 29 1.05 -6.32 -9.69
C ALA A 29 0.26 -5.11 -9.18
N GLU A 30 -0.99 -4.94 -9.63
CA GLU A 30 -1.87 -3.85 -9.19
C GLU A 30 -2.16 -3.92 -7.69
N MET A 31 -2.47 -5.11 -7.17
CA MET A 31 -2.66 -5.34 -5.74
C MET A 31 -1.37 -5.07 -4.95
N SER A 32 -0.21 -5.50 -5.47
CA SER A 32 1.09 -5.27 -4.83
C SER A 32 1.44 -3.80 -4.73
N LEU A 33 1.17 -3.01 -5.78
CA LEU A 33 1.38 -1.56 -5.77
C LEU A 33 0.48 -0.86 -4.76
N ASN A 34 -0.80 -1.25 -4.65
CA ASN A 34 -1.71 -0.72 -3.63
C ASN A 34 -1.19 -0.99 -2.21
N VAL A 35 -0.77 -2.22 -1.93
CA VAL A 35 -0.18 -2.61 -0.64
C VAL A 35 1.10 -1.83 -0.36
N LEU A 36 1.97 -1.67 -1.35
CA LEU A 36 3.21 -0.90 -1.22
C LEU A 36 2.92 0.56 -0.89
N ALA A 37 1.97 1.20 -1.59
CA ALA A 37 1.58 2.58 -1.33
C ALA A 37 1.02 2.76 0.09
N TYR A 38 0.16 1.84 0.54
CA TYR A 38 -0.34 1.84 1.92
C TYR A 38 0.81 1.72 2.94
N ASN A 39 1.73 0.79 2.71
CA ASN A 39 2.88 0.57 3.59
C ASN A 39 3.77 1.81 3.65
N MET A 40 4.08 2.44 2.52
CA MET A 40 4.85 3.69 2.48
C MET A 40 4.15 4.80 3.25
N LYS A 41 2.83 4.99 3.08
CA LYS A 41 2.07 5.96 3.87
C LYS A 41 2.17 5.68 5.37
N ARG A 42 2.06 4.41 5.75
CA ARG A 42 2.12 3.97 7.15
C ARG A 42 3.50 4.21 7.76
N VAL A 43 4.56 3.87 7.03
CA VAL A 43 5.95 4.08 7.47
C VAL A 43 6.24 5.58 7.62
N MET A 44 5.84 6.41 6.65
CA MET A 44 5.96 7.87 6.76
C MET A 44 5.21 8.43 7.99
N LYS A 45 4.07 7.84 8.36
CA LYS A 45 3.31 8.25 9.56
C LYS A 45 3.98 7.81 10.88
N ILE A 46 4.69 6.68 10.88
CA ILE A 46 5.32 6.13 12.09
C ILE A 46 6.72 6.71 12.31
N LEU A 47 7.55 6.75 11.27
CA LEU A 47 8.96 7.16 11.36
C LEU A 47 9.18 8.64 10.98
N GLY A 48 8.23 9.24 10.24
CA GLY A 48 8.43 10.54 9.61
C GLY A 48 9.18 10.43 8.27
N THR A 49 8.98 11.41 7.40
CA THR A 49 9.55 11.44 6.03
C THR A 49 11.07 11.58 6.05
N SER A 50 11.63 12.44 6.90
CA SER A 50 13.08 12.66 6.98
C SER A 50 13.84 11.42 7.45
N SER A 51 13.31 10.69 8.44
CA SER A 51 13.91 9.44 8.93
C SER A 51 13.87 8.36 7.85
N LEU A 52 12.74 8.24 7.14
CA LEU A 52 12.59 7.30 6.03
C LEU A 52 13.59 7.58 4.89
N MET A 53 13.73 8.85 4.47
CA MET A 53 14.67 9.21 3.41
C MET A 53 16.11 8.90 3.78
N LYS A 54 16.51 9.17 5.04
CA LYS A 54 17.84 8.82 5.54
C LYS A 54 18.10 7.31 5.52
N ALA A 55 17.09 6.50 5.85
CA ALA A 55 17.20 5.04 5.83
C ALA A 55 17.30 4.47 4.40
N LEU A 56 16.69 5.14 3.41
CA LEU A 56 16.75 4.73 2.00
C LEU A 56 18.04 5.17 1.29
N SER A 57 18.71 6.21 1.77
CA SER A 57 19.98 6.71 1.22
C SER A 57 21.23 6.02 1.78
N ALA A 58 21.06 5.11 2.76
CA ALA A 58 22.12 4.34 3.38
C ALA A 58 22.34 3.01 2.65
#